data_AF-A0AA37HD43-F1
#
_entry.id   AF-A0AA37HD43-F1
#
_cell.length_a   1.000
_cell.length_b   1.000
_cell.length_c   1.000
_cell.angle_alpha   90.00
_cell.angle_beta   90.00
_cell.angle_gamma   90.00
#
_symmetry.space_group_name_H-M   'P 1'
#
loop_
_entity.id
_entity.type
_entity.pdbx_description
1 polymer ?
#
loop_
_entity_poly.entity_id
_entity_poly.type
_entity_poly.pdbx_seq_one_letter_code
_entity_poly.pdbx_strand_id
1 'polypeptide(L)'
;MNLRAIANRATQRINPNVSATIMRSGGYTTNDSGKRVPKFTPLPLKVQVQPASTGDIQKLEALNIQGVHRVIYISAEVEAMIRVDKKGGDQIVFEAGVMPEDDQGTRWIISAVLEVWGHEWRKCAITLQNSYTS
;
A
#
# COMPACT_ATOMS: atom_id res chain seq x y z
N MET A 1 18.39 -15.77 8.25
CA MET A 1 19.06 -14.97 7.20
C MET A 1 18.07 -13.93 6.70
N ASN A 2 18.38 -12.64 6.77
CA ASN A 2 17.45 -11.57 6.38
C ASN A 2 17.56 -11.27 4.87
N LEU A 3 16.88 -12.08 4.06
CA LEU A 3 16.93 -12.00 2.60
C LEU A 3 16.43 -10.64 2.09
N ARG A 4 15.47 -10.03 2.80
CA ARG A 4 14.96 -8.68 2.49
C ARG A 4 16.05 -7.62 2.62
N ALA A 5 16.87 -7.67 3.67
CA ALA A 5 17.98 -6.74 3.85
C ALA A 5 19.02 -6.86 2.74
N ILE A 6 19.30 -8.08 2.29
CA ILE A 6 20.24 -8.36 1.19
C ILE A 6 19.70 -7.81 -0.13
N ALA A 7 18.45 -8.15 -0.48
CA ALA A 7 17.80 -7.68 -1.70
C ALA A 7 17.66 -6.14 -1.73
N ASN A 8 17.29 -5.54 -0.60
CA ASN A 8 17.21 -4.08 -0.46
C ASN A 8 18.56 -3.40 -0.68
N ARG A 9 19.66 -3.95 -0.14
CA ARG A 9 20.99 -3.35 -0.32
C ARG A 9 21.39 -3.29 -1.80
N ALA A 10 21.02 -4.27 -2.60
CA ALA A 10 21.32 -4.29 -4.03
C ALA A 10 20.48 -3.27 -4.83
N THR A 11 19.20 -3.12 -4.48
CA THR A 11 18.25 -2.28 -5.24
C THR A 11 18.25 -0.82 -4.80
N GLN A 12 18.63 -0.49 -3.56
CA GLN A 12 18.62 0.88 -3.04
C GLN A 12 19.54 1.86 -3.79
N ARG A 13 20.57 1.37 -4.49
CA ARG A 13 21.44 2.22 -5.33
C ARG A 13 20.72 2.85 -6.53
N ILE A 14 19.66 2.21 -7.00
CA ILE A 14 18.89 2.65 -8.18
C ILE A 14 17.44 3.02 -7.81
N ASN A 15 16.94 2.47 -6.71
CA ASN A 15 15.58 2.66 -6.24
C ASN A 15 15.54 2.66 -4.70
N PRO A 16 15.81 3.81 -4.08
CA PRO A 16 15.94 3.93 -2.63
C PRO A 16 14.60 3.67 -1.91
N ASN A 17 14.69 3.28 -0.65
CA ASN A 17 13.50 3.15 0.20
C ASN A 17 12.94 4.55 0.53
N VAL A 18 11.64 4.70 0.41
CA VAL A 18 10.92 5.94 0.68
C VAL A 18 10.13 5.85 1.98
N SER A 19 9.90 7.00 2.62
CA SER A 19 9.00 7.08 3.78
C SER A 19 7.56 6.92 3.33
N ALA A 20 6.79 6.15 4.10
CA ALA A 20 5.35 6.05 3.94
C ALA A 20 4.69 5.82 5.30
N THR A 21 3.38 6.03 5.36
CA THR A 21 2.55 5.73 6.54
C THR A 21 1.44 4.77 6.12
N ILE A 22 1.38 3.59 6.73
CA ILE A 22 0.20 2.73 6.62
C ILE A 22 -0.89 3.29 7.53
N MET A 23 -2.09 3.44 6.99
CA MET A 23 -3.30 3.65 7.76
C MET A 23 -3.96 2.28 7.94
N ARG A 24 -3.64 1.59 9.03
CA ARG A 24 -4.16 0.23 9.27
C ARG A 24 -5.61 0.29 9.73
N SER A 25 -6.50 -0.39 9.04
CA SER A 25 -7.92 -0.45 9.38
C SER A 25 -8.13 -1.26 10.66
N GLY A 26 -8.52 -0.59 11.75
CA GLY A 26 -8.75 -1.18 13.08
C GLY A 26 -10.23 -1.40 13.40
N GLY A 27 -11.11 -1.43 12.39
CA GLY A 27 -12.56 -1.51 12.56
C GLY A 27 -13.25 -0.15 12.51
N TYR A 28 -14.37 0.01 13.21
CA TYR A 28 -15.18 1.22 13.19
C TYR A 28 -15.58 1.63 14.59
N THR A 29 -15.66 2.93 14.84
CA THR A 29 -16.34 3.49 16.01
C THR A 29 -17.71 4.02 15.57
N THR A 30 -18.74 3.87 16.42
CA THR A 30 -20.03 4.51 16.19
C THR A 30 -20.00 5.85 16.89
N ASN A 31 -20.14 6.94 16.15
CA ASN A 31 -20.22 8.28 16.76
C ASN A 31 -21.61 8.52 17.38
N ASP A 32 -21.76 9.61 18.12
CA ASP A 32 -23.02 9.97 18.81
C ASP A 32 -24.20 10.19 17.84
N SER A 33 -23.93 10.34 16.54
CA SER A 33 -24.94 10.43 15.48
C SER A 33 -25.27 9.07 14.83
N GLY A 34 -24.77 7.96 15.37
CA GLY A 34 -25.00 6.60 14.84
C GLY A 34 -24.20 6.25 13.58
N LYS A 35 -23.31 7.14 13.12
CA LYS A 35 -22.49 6.93 11.91
C LYS A 35 -21.24 6.12 12.26
N ARG A 36 -20.96 5.10 11.45
CA ARG A 36 -19.72 4.32 11.54
C ARG A 36 -18.55 5.12 10.98
N VAL A 37 -17.59 5.46 11.83
CA VAL A 37 -16.33 6.12 11.46
C VAL A 37 -15.23 5.05 11.46
N PRO A 38 -14.60 4.77 10.31
CA PRO A 38 -13.46 3.84 10.25
C PRO A 38 -12.32 4.34 11.15
N LYS A 39 -11.79 3.45 11.99
CA LYS A 39 -10.64 3.75 12.84
C LYS A 39 -9.38 3.29 12.13
N PHE A 40 -8.49 4.22 11.82
CA PHE A 40 -7.16 3.89 11.28
C PHE A 40 -6.09 4.11 12.34
N THR A 41 -5.14 3.18 12.43
CA THR A 41 -3.92 3.36 13.24
C THR A 41 -2.76 3.68 12.30
N PRO A 42 -2.15 4.88 12.39
CA PRO A 42 -1.01 5.24 11.55
C PRO A 42 0.23 4.48 12.00
N LEU A 43 0.91 3.83 11.05
CA LEU A 43 2.17 3.14 11.27
C LEU A 43 3.22 3.68 10.28
N PRO A 44 4.16 4.53 10.73
CA PRO A 44 5.23 5.02 9.86
C PRO A 44 6.22 3.92 9.54
N LEU A 45 6.67 3.86 8.29
CA LEU A 45 7.59 2.83 7.82
C LEU A 45 8.41 3.28 6.61
N LYS A 46 9.35 2.41 6.23
CA LYS A 46 10.09 2.53 4.97
C LYS A 46 9.65 1.43 4.01
N VAL A 47 9.28 1.82 2.80
CA VAL A 47 8.88 0.90 1.73
C VAL A 47 9.78 1.09 0.53
N GLN A 48 9.88 0.03 -0.28
CA GLN A 48 10.47 0.15 -1.60
C GLN A 48 9.36 0.12 -2.64
N VAL A 49 9.21 1.21 -3.40
CA VAL A 49 8.19 1.34 -4.45
C VAL A 49 8.82 0.95 -5.78
N GLN A 50 8.14 0.13 -6.57
CA GLN A 50 8.56 -0.27 -7.90
C GLN A 50 7.43 -0.07 -8.93
N PRO A 51 7.77 0.12 -10.21
CA PRO A 51 6.80 0.00 -11.29
C PRO A 51 6.15 -1.39 -11.26
N ALA A 52 4.85 -1.47 -11.57
CA ALA A 52 4.19 -2.75 -11.76
C ALA A 52 4.71 -3.40 -13.05
N SER A 53 5.11 -4.68 -12.98
CA SER A 53 5.52 -5.43 -14.17
C SER A 53 4.29 -5.85 -15.01
N THR A 54 4.50 -6.24 -16.27
CA THR A 54 3.40 -6.74 -17.14
C THR A 54 2.64 -7.89 -16.49
N GLY A 55 3.33 -8.82 -15.82
CA GLY A 55 2.68 -9.92 -15.12
C GLY A 55 1.88 -9.49 -13.89
N ASP A 56 2.33 -8.45 -13.18
CA ASP A 56 1.56 -7.88 -12.06
C ASP A 56 0.29 -7.19 -12.58
N ILE A 57 0.38 -6.47 -13.70
CA ILE A 57 -0.76 -5.82 -14.34
C ILE A 57 -1.80 -6.86 -14.79
N GLN A 58 -1.37 -7.93 -15.47
CA GLN A 58 -2.28 -9.01 -15.89
C GLN A 58 -3.01 -9.67 -14.71
N LYS A 59 -2.32 -9.88 -13.57
CA LYS A 59 -2.96 -10.39 -12.34
C LYS A 59 -4.00 -9.41 -11.79
N LEU A 60 -3.71 -8.11 -11.80
CA LEU A 60 -4.65 -7.08 -11.35
C LEU A 60 -5.87 -6.98 -12.27
N GLU A 61 -5.69 -7.07 -13.58
CA GLU A 61 -6.77 -7.12 -14.57
C GLU A 61 -7.64 -8.36 -14.38
N ALA A 62 -7.04 -9.53 -14.11
CA ALA A 62 -7.79 -10.75 -13.79
C ALA A 62 -8.65 -10.60 -12.51
N LEU A 63 -8.22 -9.75 -11.58
CA LEU A 63 -8.99 -9.38 -10.38
C LEU A 63 -9.96 -8.20 -10.63
N ASN A 64 -10.07 -7.74 -11.87
CA ASN A 64 -10.87 -6.58 -12.29
C ASN A 64 -10.53 -5.29 -11.50
N ILE A 65 -9.24 -5.12 -11.20
CA ILE A 65 -8.67 -3.95 -10.54
C ILE A 65 -8.10 -3.03 -11.62
N GLN A 66 -8.61 -1.81 -11.70
CA GLN A 66 -8.21 -0.79 -12.67
C GLN A 66 -7.59 0.42 -11.95
N GLY A 67 -6.83 1.25 -12.68
CA GLY A 67 -6.25 2.50 -12.19
C GLY A 67 -4.73 2.57 -12.35
N VAL A 68 -4.11 3.56 -11.70
CA VAL A 68 -2.64 3.66 -11.65
C VAL A 68 -2.12 2.68 -10.63
N HIS A 69 -1.22 1.78 -11.06
CA HIS A 69 -0.66 0.73 -10.22
C HIS A 69 0.83 0.91 -9.96
N ARG A 70 1.22 0.59 -8.72
CA ARG A 70 2.61 0.40 -8.30
C ARG A 70 2.70 -0.88 -7.49
N VAL A 71 3.90 -1.41 -7.37
CA VAL A 71 4.22 -2.50 -6.45
C VAL A 71 5.01 -1.92 -5.29
N ILE A 72 4.71 -2.35 -4.07
CA ILE A 72 5.53 -2.05 -2.90
C ILE A 72 6.06 -3.32 -2.26
N TYR A 73 7.23 -3.20 -1.68
CA TYR A 73 7.82 -4.23 -0.84
C TYR A 73 7.94 -3.72 0.59
N ILE A 74 7.33 -4.46 1.51
CA ILE A 74 7.04 -3.98 2.85
C ILE A 74 7.37 -5.05 3.90
N SER A 75 7.96 -4.64 5.02
CA SER A 75 8.27 -5.49 6.18
C SER A 75 7.22 -5.35 7.28
N ALA A 76 5.94 -5.28 6.89
CA ALA A 76 4.81 -5.17 7.80
C ALA A 76 3.70 -6.10 7.34
N GLU A 77 2.89 -6.55 8.29
CA GLU A 77 1.63 -7.21 7.96
C GLU A 77 0.66 -6.16 7.43
N VAL A 78 -0.03 -6.47 6.34
CA VAL A 78 -1.00 -5.57 5.73
C VAL A 78 -2.17 -6.36 5.21
N GLU A 79 -3.36 -5.81 5.35
CA GLU A 79 -4.57 -6.39 4.79
C GLU A 79 -4.88 -5.72 3.45
N ALA A 80 -4.91 -6.52 2.37
CA ALA A 80 -5.37 -6.05 1.08
C ALA A 80 -6.90 -5.90 1.07
N MET A 81 -7.39 -5.04 0.18
CA MET A 81 -8.82 -4.88 -0.05
C MET A 81 -9.45 -6.19 -0.52
N ILE A 82 -10.47 -6.66 0.20
CA ILE A 82 -11.30 -7.80 -0.20
C ILE A 82 -12.65 -7.26 -0.69
N ARG A 83 -12.86 -7.25 -2.02
CA ARG A 83 -14.08 -6.68 -2.62
C ARG A 83 -15.36 -7.41 -2.22
N VAL A 84 -15.29 -8.73 -2.00
CA VAL A 84 -16.46 -9.55 -1.62
C VAL A 84 -17.00 -9.16 -0.24
N ASP A 85 -16.11 -8.79 0.70
CA ASP A 85 -16.48 -8.50 2.09
C ASP A 85 -16.78 -7.01 2.36
N LYS A 86 -16.69 -6.14 1.33
CA LYS A 86 -16.77 -4.67 1.47
C LYS A 86 -15.85 -4.09 2.56
N LYS A 87 -14.75 -4.78 2.88
CA LYS A 87 -13.72 -4.29 3.80
C LYS A 87 -12.73 -3.46 3.00
N GLY A 88 -12.70 -2.14 3.26
CA GLY A 88 -11.68 -1.26 2.72
C GLY A 88 -10.31 -1.74 3.20
N GLY A 89 -9.44 -2.11 2.26
CA GLY A 89 -8.08 -2.53 2.58
C GLY A 89 -7.28 -1.44 3.27
N ASP A 90 -6.14 -1.82 3.83
CA ASP A 90 -5.20 -0.86 4.41
C ASP A 90 -4.78 0.17 3.36
N GLN A 91 -4.65 1.42 3.78
CA GLN A 91 -4.16 2.49 2.91
C GLN A 91 -2.70 2.77 3.20
N ILE A 92 -1.98 3.23 2.19
CA ILE A 92 -0.63 3.74 2.32
C ILE A 92 -0.58 5.17 1.81
N VAL A 93 -0.01 6.05 2.62
CA VAL A 93 0.12 7.48 2.35
C VAL A 93 1.58 7.82 2.18
N PHE A 94 1.88 8.56 1.12
CA PHE A 94 3.20 9.12 0.85
C PHE A 94 3.10 10.64 0.94
N GLU A 95 4.07 11.25 1.62
CA GLU A 95 4.19 12.70 1.73
C GLU A 95 4.47 13.35 0.36
N ALA A 96 4.25 14.67 0.29
CA ALA A 96 4.58 15.51 -0.85
C ALA A 96 6.02 15.27 -1.36
N GLY A 97 6.17 15.16 -2.68
CA GLY A 97 7.48 15.00 -3.33
C GLY A 97 8.12 13.62 -3.21
N VAL A 98 7.47 12.64 -2.57
CA VAL A 98 7.97 11.25 -2.49
C VAL A 98 7.59 10.44 -3.72
N MET A 99 6.37 10.63 -4.21
CA MET A 99 5.80 9.91 -5.34
C MET A 99 5.59 10.89 -6.50
N PRO A 100 5.91 10.53 -7.75
CA PRO A 100 5.83 11.44 -8.90
C PRO A 100 4.39 11.78 -9.30
N GLU A 101 3.39 11.06 -8.79
CA GLU A 101 1.99 11.23 -9.18
C GLU A 101 1.29 12.45 -8.56
N ASP A 102 1.81 13.02 -7.45
CA ASP A 102 1.23 14.23 -6.83
C ASP A 102 2.26 14.98 -5.95
N ASP A 103 2.34 16.30 -6.16
CA ASP A 103 3.20 17.21 -5.38
C ASP A 103 2.66 17.50 -3.98
N GLN A 104 1.38 17.20 -3.70
CA GLN A 104 0.74 17.44 -2.39
C GLN A 104 0.69 16.19 -1.49
N GLY A 105 1.27 15.08 -1.97
CA GLY A 105 1.24 13.78 -1.30
C GLY A 105 0.13 12.90 -1.84
N THR A 106 0.35 11.59 -1.82
CA THR A 106 -0.53 10.62 -2.48
C THR A 106 -1.09 9.61 -1.51
N ARG A 107 -2.35 9.21 -1.74
CA ARG A 107 -3.00 8.13 -1.01
C ARG A 107 -3.30 6.97 -1.95
N TRP A 108 -2.91 5.79 -1.51
CA TRP A 108 -3.09 4.55 -2.25
C TRP A 108 -3.78 3.54 -1.37
N ILE A 109 -4.54 2.65 -1.98
CA ILE A 109 -5.09 1.48 -1.31
C ILE A 109 -4.23 0.26 -1.62
N ILE A 110 -4.00 -0.60 -0.64
CA ILE A 110 -3.40 -1.91 -0.87
C ILE A 110 -4.46 -2.77 -1.56
N SER A 111 -4.31 -2.93 -2.88
CA SER A 111 -5.31 -3.55 -3.73
C SER A 111 -5.17 -5.06 -3.80
N ALA A 112 -3.95 -5.59 -3.67
CA ALA A 112 -3.69 -7.03 -3.56
C ALA A 112 -2.38 -7.31 -2.82
N VAL A 113 -2.33 -8.41 -2.06
CA VAL A 113 -1.07 -9.03 -1.63
C VAL A 113 -0.67 -10.03 -2.72
N LEU A 114 0.41 -9.71 -3.45
CA LEU A 114 0.86 -10.52 -4.59
C LEU A 114 1.70 -11.71 -4.12
N GLU A 115 2.60 -11.49 -3.16
CA GLU A 115 3.48 -12.52 -2.62
C GLU A 115 3.76 -12.29 -1.13
N VAL A 116 3.95 -13.39 -0.40
CA VAL A 116 4.28 -13.40 1.03
C VAL A 116 5.52 -14.28 1.21
N TRP A 117 6.58 -13.72 1.80
CA TRP A 117 7.80 -14.44 2.10
C TRP A 117 7.96 -14.61 3.61
N GLY A 118 7.46 -15.74 4.10
CA GLY A 118 7.40 -16.02 5.53
C GLY A 118 6.59 -14.96 6.28
N HIS A 119 6.98 -14.68 7.53
CA HIS A 119 6.37 -13.62 8.35
C HIS A 119 7.09 -12.27 8.20
N GLU A 120 8.16 -12.18 7.40
CA GLU A 120 9.08 -11.04 7.41
C GLU A 120 8.68 -9.92 6.45
N TRP A 121 8.21 -10.24 5.24
CA TRP A 121 7.90 -9.24 4.23
C TRP A 121 6.96 -9.73 3.12
N ARG A 122 6.34 -8.77 2.44
CA ARG A 122 5.30 -9.00 1.43
C ARG A 122 5.55 -8.10 0.22
N LYS A 123 5.12 -8.57 -0.96
CA LYS A 123 4.95 -7.77 -2.18
C LYS A 123 3.47 -7.46 -2.32
N CYS A 124 3.14 -6.18 -2.40
CA CYS A 124 1.76 -5.74 -2.51
C CYS A 124 1.60 -4.87 -3.75
N ALA A 125 0.47 -5.01 -4.43
CA ALA A 125 0.01 -4.04 -5.40
C ALA A 125 -0.72 -2.91 -4.66
N ILE A 126 -0.45 -1.68 -5.07
CA ILE A 126 -1.17 -0.50 -4.61
C ILE A 126 -1.82 0.21 -5.79
N THR A 127 -3.02 0.72 -5.57
CA THR A 127 -3.78 1.46 -6.57
C THR A 127 -4.04 2.88 -6.07
N LEU A 128 -3.74 3.86 -6.90
CA LEU A 128 -3.94 5.27 -6.57
C LEU A 128 -5.42 5.53 -6.30
N GLN A 129 -5.74 6.23 -5.21
CA GLN A 129 -7.12 6.54 -4.83
C GLN A 129 -7.53 8.00 -5.04
N ASN A 130 -6.55 8.90 -5.18
CA ASN A 130 -6.68 10.37 -5.21
C ASN A 130 -8.03 10.98 -4.82
N SER A 131 -8.05 11.54 -3.62
CA SER A 131 -8.84 12.73 -3.27
C SER A 131 -8.16 13.45 -2.10
N TYR A 132 -7.22 14.35 -2.41
CA TYR A 132 -7.05 15.57 -1.61
C TYR A 132 -7.97 16.61 -2.25
N THR A 133 -9.22 16.67 -1.78
CA THR A 133 -9.93 17.95 -1.83
C THR A 133 -9.50 18.66 -0.56
N SER A 134 -8.81 19.79 -0.74
CA SER A 134 -8.56 20.78 0.31
C SER A 134 -9.86 21.24 0.94
#